data_AF-A0A0H1R0A5-F1
#
_entry.id   AF-A0A0H1R0A5-F1
#
_cell.length_a   1.000
_cell.length_b   1.000
_cell.length_c   1.000
_cell.angle_alpha   90.00
_cell.angle_beta   90.00
_cell.angle_gamma   90.00
#
_symmetry.space_group_name_H-M   'P 1'
#
loop_
_entity.id
_entity.type
_entity.pdbx_description
1 polymer ?
#
loop_
_entity_poly.entity_id
_entity_poly.type
_entity_poly.pdbx_seq_one_letter_code
_entity_poly.pdbx_strand_id
1 'polypeptide(L)'
;MRVPGGVLALLAAVCILCTACGCLGTSSPPPGGGITSIDLPEPEGYTLTEALAELDVLSVEGGLNLTGTSMRQVLGNRVTLDGRAAAWAIGFEDGEEGRWLTSGVTGWRETSLRAPLPDGEVNMTEILSPEALLAAQEEAIRPVMVRLDASTVDVMLAEGVYTITIRSNAGVEVLTFRADNGEAIV
;
A
#
# COMPACT_ATOMS: atom_id res chain seq x y z
N MET A 1 19.89 10.67 63.36
CA MET A 1 19.62 9.52 64.26
C MET A 1 20.41 8.33 63.75
N ARG A 2 21.35 7.81 64.55
CA ARG A 2 22.06 6.54 64.35
C ARG A 2 21.37 5.49 65.23
N VAL A 3 21.16 4.25 64.76
CA VAL A 3 21.44 2.97 65.45
C VAL A 3 21.50 1.85 64.38
N PRO A 4 22.37 0.83 64.53
CA PRO A 4 22.79 -0.12 63.49
C PRO A 4 22.24 -1.55 63.65
N GLY A 5 22.54 -2.38 62.65
CA GLY A 5 22.83 -3.83 62.67
C GLY A 5 22.16 -4.77 63.70
N GLY A 6 21.56 -5.85 63.18
CA GLY A 6 21.22 -7.06 63.94
C GLY A 6 21.16 -8.28 63.03
N VAL A 7 22.18 -9.14 63.12
CA VAL A 7 22.27 -10.49 62.55
C VAL A 7 21.67 -11.47 63.57
N LEU A 8 20.87 -12.44 63.13
CA LEU A 8 20.59 -13.76 63.76
C LEU A 8 19.68 -14.54 62.77
N ALA A 9 20.18 -15.49 61.97
CA ALA A 9 20.56 -16.88 62.28
C ALA A 9 19.43 -17.90 61.97
N LEU A 10 19.87 -19.09 61.52
CA LEU A 10 19.14 -20.36 61.28
C LEU A 10 18.37 -20.45 59.94
N LEU A 11 18.58 -21.44 59.06
CA LEU A 11 18.93 -22.84 59.27
C LEU A 11 19.77 -23.41 58.11
N ALA A 12 20.77 -24.20 58.47
CA ALA A 12 21.50 -25.09 57.58
C ALA A 12 20.73 -26.39 57.37
N ALA A 13 20.65 -26.86 56.13
CA ALA A 13 20.44 -28.27 55.81
C ALA A 13 21.30 -28.61 54.58
N VAL A 14 22.37 -29.34 54.86
CA VAL A 14 23.32 -29.90 53.90
C VAL A 14 22.77 -31.22 53.40
N CYS A 15 22.64 -31.37 52.08
CA CYS A 15 22.68 -32.68 51.42
C CYS A 15 23.63 -32.58 50.22
N ILE A 16 24.86 -33.02 50.47
CA ILE A 16 25.92 -33.22 49.48
C ILE A 16 25.80 -34.67 48.96
N LEU A 17 26.06 -34.83 47.65
CA LEU A 17 26.30 -36.05 46.86
C LEU A 17 25.08 -36.83 46.32
N CYS A 18 24.91 -36.79 45.00
CA CYS A 18 25.04 -38.01 44.17
C CYS A 18 25.30 -37.63 42.70
N THR A 19 26.46 -38.08 42.24
CA THR A 19 27.00 -38.04 40.90
C THR A 19 26.17 -38.87 39.90
N ALA A 20 25.73 -38.25 38.80
CA ALA A 20 25.57 -38.93 37.52
C ALA A 20 25.81 -37.92 36.39
N CYS A 21 26.79 -38.24 35.55
CA CYS A 21 27.14 -37.57 34.32
C CYS A 21 25.94 -37.56 33.36
N GLY A 22 25.66 -36.45 32.69
CA GLY A 22 24.61 -36.41 31.67
C GLY A 22 24.45 -35.03 31.06
N CYS A 23 25.23 -34.77 30.01
CA CYS A 23 24.98 -33.83 28.91
C CYS A 23 24.33 -32.47 29.25
N LEU A 24 25.12 -31.40 29.17
CA LEU A 24 24.58 -30.08 28.82
C LEU A 24 24.08 -30.13 27.36
N GLY A 25 22.94 -30.79 27.16
CA GLY A 25 22.12 -30.64 25.98
C GLY A 25 21.45 -29.27 26.08
N THR A 26 21.86 -28.35 25.21
CA THR A 26 21.08 -27.16 24.92
C THR A 26 19.65 -27.61 24.65
N SER A 27 18.71 -27.18 25.50
CA SER A 27 17.28 -27.37 25.23
C SER A 27 17.01 -26.73 23.88
N SER A 28 16.74 -27.56 22.87
CA SER A 28 16.17 -27.06 21.63
C SER A 28 14.91 -26.28 21.98
N PRO A 29 14.69 -25.07 21.43
CA PRO A 29 13.39 -24.44 21.52
C PRO A 29 12.36 -25.42 20.95
N PRO A 30 11.11 -25.44 21.46
CA PRO A 30 10.06 -26.21 20.81
C PRO A 30 10.04 -25.81 19.33
N PRO A 31 9.85 -26.77 18.40
CA PRO A 31 9.78 -26.46 16.98
C PRO A 31 8.71 -25.37 16.84
N GLY A 32 9.16 -24.17 16.49
CA GLY A 32 8.29 -23.04 16.28
C GLY A 32 7.22 -23.50 15.31
N GLY A 33 5.96 -23.39 15.74
CA GLY A 33 4.83 -23.41 14.83
C GLY A 33 5.01 -22.23 13.89
N GLY A 34 5.82 -22.44 12.85
CA GLY A 34 5.99 -21.51 11.77
C GLY A 34 4.62 -21.40 11.13
N ILE A 35 4.08 -20.19 11.13
CA ILE A 35 3.03 -19.84 10.19
C ILE A 35 3.72 -20.02 8.83
N THR A 36 3.50 -21.15 8.17
CA THR A 36 3.98 -21.34 6.81
C THR A 36 3.31 -20.26 6.00
N SER A 37 4.06 -19.24 5.56
CA SER A 37 3.54 -18.26 4.61
C SER A 37 2.99 -19.04 3.44
N ILE A 38 1.69 -18.92 3.23
CA ILE A 38 1.09 -19.42 2.01
C ILE A 38 1.52 -18.41 0.95
N ASP A 39 2.52 -18.76 0.14
CA ASP A 39 2.82 -18.10 -1.12
C ASP A 39 1.66 -18.38 -2.09
N LEU A 40 0.51 -17.77 -1.82
CA LEU A 40 -0.46 -17.51 -2.86
C LEU A 40 0.20 -16.45 -3.74
N PRO A 41 0.30 -16.66 -5.07
CA PRO A 41 0.72 -15.60 -5.95
C PRO A 41 -0.18 -14.39 -5.68
N GLU A 42 0.43 -13.25 -5.37
CA GLU A 42 -0.30 -11.99 -5.27
C GLU A 42 -1.06 -11.85 -6.59
N PRO A 43 -2.40 -11.64 -6.56
CA PRO A 43 -3.17 -11.55 -7.79
C PRO A 43 -2.52 -10.50 -8.68
N GLU A 44 -2.37 -10.82 -9.97
CA GLU A 44 -1.82 -9.87 -10.94
C GLU A 44 -2.67 -8.59 -10.86
N GLY A 45 -2.05 -7.48 -10.44
CA GLY A 45 -2.74 -6.21 -10.28
C GLY A 45 -3.42 -5.77 -11.58
N TYR A 46 -4.41 -4.89 -11.49
CA TYR A 46 -5.16 -4.41 -12.67
C TYR A 46 -4.62 -3.07 -13.15
N THR A 47 -4.69 -2.80 -14.46
CA THR A 47 -4.56 -1.42 -14.96
C THR A 47 -5.80 -0.61 -14.55
N LEU A 48 -5.72 0.72 -14.61
CA LEU A 48 -6.90 1.54 -14.30
C LEU A 48 -8.02 1.27 -15.32
N THR A 49 -7.67 1.09 -16.60
CA THR A 49 -8.64 0.75 -17.65
C THR A 49 -9.37 -0.56 -17.35
N GLU A 50 -8.66 -1.61 -16.92
CA GLU A 50 -9.27 -2.88 -16.50
C GLU A 50 -10.19 -2.68 -15.28
N ALA A 51 -9.73 -1.92 -14.28
CA ALA A 51 -10.47 -1.66 -13.06
C ALA A 51 -11.77 -0.87 -13.32
N LEU A 52 -11.72 0.14 -14.21
CA LEU A 52 -12.89 0.92 -14.63
C LEU A 52 -13.89 0.08 -15.42
N ALA A 53 -13.43 -0.87 -16.24
CA ALA A 53 -14.31 -1.78 -16.95
C ALA A 53 -15.08 -2.70 -15.99
N GLU A 54 -14.45 -3.18 -14.91
CA GLU A 54 -15.16 -3.92 -13.84
C GLU A 54 -16.20 -3.02 -13.14
N LEU A 55 -15.85 -1.76 -12.88
CA LEU A 55 -16.74 -0.83 -12.21
C LEU A 55 -17.99 -0.50 -13.06
N ASP A 56 -17.84 -0.39 -14.37
CA ASP A 56 -18.95 -0.20 -15.32
C ASP A 56 -19.94 -1.36 -15.27
N VAL A 57 -19.44 -2.60 -15.27
CA VAL A 57 -20.27 -3.81 -15.11
C VAL A 57 -21.04 -3.77 -13.79
N LEU A 58 -20.38 -3.45 -12.67
CA LEU A 58 -21.03 -3.35 -11.37
C LEU A 58 -22.09 -2.24 -11.30
N SER A 59 -21.88 -1.14 -12.03
CA SER A 59 -22.86 -0.06 -12.13
C SER A 59 -24.11 -0.50 -12.89
N VAL A 60 -23.96 -1.27 -13.97
CA VAL A 60 -25.08 -1.79 -14.77
C VAL A 60 -25.85 -2.91 -14.04
N GLU A 61 -25.13 -3.79 -13.33
CA GLU A 61 -25.74 -4.89 -12.57
C GLU A 61 -26.40 -4.43 -11.25
N GLY A 62 -26.25 -3.15 -10.89
CA GLY A 62 -26.82 -2.57 -9.67
C GLY A 62 -26.05 -2.92 -8.40
N GLY A 63 -24.82 -3.44 -8.52
CA GLY A 63 -23.92 -3.68 -7.41
C GLY A 63 -23.42 -2.39 -6.76
N LEU A 64 -23.35 -1.31 -7.54
CA LEU A 64 -23.01 0.05 -7.09
C LEU A 64 -23.85 1.08 -7.85
N ASN A 65 -24.40 2.08 -7.15
CA ASN A 65 -25.03 3.21 -7.83
C ASN A 65 -24.01 4.33 -8.05
N LEU A 66 -23.66 4.61 -9.31
CA LEU A 66 -22.77 5.71 -9.72
C LEU A 66 -23.49 6.74 -10.59
N THR A 67 -24.82 6.67 -10.66
CA THR A 67 -25.60 7.58 -11.50
C THR A 67 -25.48 9.00 -10.95
N GLY A 68 -25.02 9.93 -11.79
CA GLY A 68 -24.91 11.35 -11.43
C GLY A 68 -23.67 11.70 -10.60
N THR A 69 -22.75 10.75 -10.39
CA THR A 69 -21.46 11.05 -9.76
C THR A 69 -20.45 11.57 -10.78
N SER A 70 -19.48 12.37 -10.32
CA SER A 70 -18.36 12.83 -11.14
C SER A 70 -17.03 12.37 -10.54
N MET A 71 -16.13 11.88 -11.39
CA MET A 71 -14.80 11.45 -10.92
C MET A 71 -13.96 12.69 -10.62
N ARG A 72 -13.40 12.79 -9.42
CA ARG A 72 -12.58 13.94 -8.99
C ARG A 72 -11.11 13.59 -8.80
N GLN A 73 -10.83 12.34 -8.45
CA GLN A 73 -9.47 11.90 -8.17
C GLN A 73 -9.30 10.41 -8.42
N VAL A 74 -8.14 10.03 -8.91
CA VAL A 74 -7.71 8.63 -9.00
C VAL A 74 -6.39 8.44 -8.26
N LEU A 75 -6.30 7.37 -7.47
CA LEU A 75 -5.12 6.95 -6.74
C LEU A 75 -4.76 5.52 -7.16
N GLY A 76 -3.54 5.31 -7.60
CA GLY A 76 -2.96 3.99 -7.84
C GLY A 76 -1.90 3.69 -6.79
N ASN A 77 -2.03 2.56 -6.09
CA ASN A 77 -1.04 2.13 -5.11
C ASN A 77 -0.12 1.05 -5.70
N ARG A 78 1.20 1.21 -5.46
CA ARG A 78 2.23 0.24 -5.89
C ARG A 78 2.08 -0.14 -7.36
N VAL A 79 1.94 0.87 -8.21
CA VAL A 79 1.79 0.75 -9.64
C VAL A 79 3.14 0.37 -10.26
N THR A 80 3.15 -0.67 -11.08
CA THR A 80 4.31 -1.08 -11.89
C THR A 80 4.38 -0.23 -13.17
N LEU A 81 5.51 -0.26 -13.89
CA LEU A 81 5.69 0.58 -15.10
C LEU A 81 4.79 0.17 -16.28
N ASP A 82 4.25 -1.05 -16.29
CA ASP A 82 3.19 -1.48 -17.20
C ASP A 82 1.78 -1.02 -16.75
N GLY A 83 1.70 -0.27 -15.65
CA GLY A 83 0.48 0.39 -15.17
C GLY A 83 -0.44 -0.49 -14.32
N ARG A 84 -0.01 -1.70 -13.95
CA ARG A 84 -0.77 -2.56 -13.03
C ARG A 84 -0.58 -2.10 -11.59
N ALA A 85 -1.68 -1.90 -10.86
CA ALA A 85 -1.65 -1.46 -9.47
C ALA A 85 -2.08 -2.59 -8.53
N ALA A 86 -1.53 -2.60 -7.32
CA ALA A 86 -2.02 -3.46 -6.25
C ALA A 86 -3.47 -3.11 -5.85
N ALA A 87 -3.82 -1.82 -5.95
CA ALA A 87 -5.17 -1.32 -5.78
C ALA A 87 -5.33 0.03 -6.49
N TRP A 88 -6.54 0.29 -6.99
CA TRP A 88 -6.98 1.60 -7.43
C TRP A 88 -8.01 2.14 -6.44
N ALA A 89 -7.94 3.42 -6.13
CA ALA A 89 -9.02 4.13 -5.45
C ALA A 89 -9.49 5.32 -6.28
N ILE A 90 -10.80 5.52 -6.35
CA ILE A 90 -11.43 6.57 -7.13
C ILE A 90 -12.31 7.39 -6.19
N GLY A 91 -12.07 8.69 -6.17
CA GLY A 91 -12.87 9.67 -5.48
C GLY A 91 -13.94 10.22 -6.41
N PHE A 92 -15.20 10.06 -6.02
CA PHE A 92 -16.37 10.58 -6.72
C PHE A 92 -17.03 11.68 -5.90
N GLU A 93 -17.40 12.77 -6.54
CA GLU A 93 -18.38 13.69 -5.96
C GLU A 93 -19.79 13.12 -6.17
N ASP A 94 -20.55 13.05 -5.07
CA ASP A 94 -21.92 12.56 -5.01
C ASP A 94 -22.77 13.58 -4.23
N GLY A 95 -23.30 14.58 -4.94
CA GLY A 95 -23.97 15.72 -4.31
C GLY A 95 -22.98 16.62 -3.54
N GLU A 96 -23.19 16.80 -2.23
CA GLU A 96 -22.29 17.58 -1.36
C GLU A 96 -21.23 16.71 -0.67
N GLU A 97 -21.28 15.38 -0.86
CA GLU A 97 -20.40 14.43 -0.19
C GLU A 97 -19.39 13.81 -1.17
N GLY A 98 -18.19 13.51 -0.65
CA GLY A 98 -17.18 12.75 -1.37
C GLY A 98 -17.30 11.27 -1.06
N ARG A 99 -17.43 10.46 -2.11
CA ARG A 99 -17.50 9.00 -2.02
C ARG A 99 -16.24 8.38 -2.58
N TRP A 100 -15.63 7.46 -1.85
CA TRP A 100 -14.43 6.76 -2.30
C TRP A 100 -14.73 5.29 -2.58
N LEU A 101 -14.33 4.83 -3.76
CA LEU A 101 -14.34 3.43 -4.11
C LEU A 101 -12.91 2.92 -4.22
N THR A 102 -12.66 1.70 -3.75
CA THR A 102 -11.33 1.08 -3.82
C THR A 102 -11.47 -0.32 -4.39
N SER A 103 -10.68 -0.64 -5.40
CA SER A 103 -10.53 -1.99 -5.92
C SER A 103 -9.58 -2.80 -5.04
N GLY A 104 -9.85 -4.09 -4.91
CA GLY A 104 -9.01 -5.02 -4.18
C GLY A 104 -9.36 -6.45 -4.53
N VAL A 105 -8.75 -7.41 -3.83
CA VAL A 105 -8.90 -8.86 -4.10
C VAL A 105 -10.35 -9.34 -4.07
N THR A 106 -11.22 -8.65 -3.34
CA THR A 106 -12.65 -8.98 -3.22
C THR A 106 -13.55 -8.15 -4.14
N GLY A 107 -12.97 -7.48 -5.13
CA GLY A 107 -13.67 -6.51 -5.99
C GLY A 107 -13.74 -5.11 -5.40
N TRP A 108 -14.55 -4.26 -6.03
CA TRP A 108 -14.79 -2.89 -5.60
C TRP A 108 -15.56 -2.79 -4.29
N ARG A 109 -15.14 -1.87 -3.43
CA ARG A 109 -15.85 -1.53 -2.19
C ARG A 109 -15.80 -0.05 -1.93
N GLU A 110 -16.80 0.45 -1.22
CA GLU A 110 -16.77 1.79 -0.68
C GLU A 110 -15.81 1.88 0.52
N THR A 111 -15.02 2.95 0.55
CA THR A 111 -14.09 3.25 1.64
C THR A 111 -14.30 4.68 2.10
N SER A 112 -13.94 4.97 3.35
CA SER A 112 -13.98 6.33 3.88
C SER A 112 -12.57 6.89 3.94
N LEU A 113 -12.26 7.84 3.07
CA LEU A 113 -11.04 8.64 3.16
C LEU A 113 -11.43 10.04 3.65
N ARG A 114 -10.71 10.54 4.66
CA ARG A 114 -11.01 11.84 5.30
C ARG A 114 -10.48 13.05 4.52
N ALA A 115 -9.97 12.83 3.31
CA ALA A 115 -9.45 13.91 2.48
C ALA A 115 -10.59 14.51 1.65
N PRO A 116 -10.72 15.85 1.61
CA PRO A 116 -11.65 16.48 0.68
C PRO A 116 -11.26 16.13 -0.76
N LEU A 117 -12.26 15.96 -1.62
CA LEU A 117 -12.00 15.78 -3.04
C LEU A 117 -11.60 17.12 -3.69
N PRO A 118 -10.70 17.10 -4.67
CA PRO A 118 -10.42 18.27 -5.50
C PRO A 118 -11.66 18.70 -6.31
N ASP A 119 -11.73 19.99 -6.63
CA ASP A 119 -12.87 20.57 -7.36
C ASP A 119 -12.87 20.19 -8.86
N GLY A 120 -11.71 19.83 -9.42
CA GLY A 120 -11.56 19.49 -10.83
C GLY A 120 -12.11 18.11 -11.16
N GLU A 121 -12.94 18.01 -12.20
CA GLU A 121 -13.37 16.71 -12.74
C GLU A 121 -12.23 16.03 -13.50
N VAL A 122 -12.11 14.72 -13.34
CA VAL A 122 -11.20 13.86 -14.09
C VAL A 122 -12.01 13.19 -15.19
N ASN A 123 -11.86 13.68 -16.42
CA ASN A 123 -12.43 13.06 -17.61
C ASN A 123 -11.41 12.13 -18.27
N MET A 124 -11.53 10.81 -18.00
CA MET A 124 -10.64 9.78 -18.53
C MET A 124 -10.60 9.69 -20.07
N THR A 125 -11.56 10.32 -20.77
CA THR A 125 -11.60 10.32 -22.25
C THR A 125 -10.77 11.44 -22.88
N GLU A 126 -10.37 12.45 -22.09
CA GLU A 126 -9.63 13.64 -22.55
C GLU A 126 -8.15 13.61 -22.15
N ILE A 127 -7.73 12.57 -21.41
CA ILE A 127 -6.39 12.44 -20.85
C ILE A 127 -5.78 11.08 -21.20
N LEU A 128 -4.46 10.98 -21.08
CA LEU A 128 -3.76 9.71 -21.11
C LEU A 128 -4.20 8.84 -19.94
N SER A 129 -4.37 7.53 -20.14
CA SER A 129 -4.52 6.59 -19.02
C SER A 129 -3.19 6.47 -18.25
N PRO A 130 -3.22 6.04 -16.97
CA PRO A 130 -1.99 5.87 -16.18
C PRO A 130 -0.99 4.94 -16.85
N GLU A 131 -1.42 3.81 -17.41
CA GLU A 131 -0.55 2.88 -18.12
C GLU A 131 0.09 3.51 -19.38
N ALA A 132 -0.66 4.35 -20.12
CA ALA A 132 -0.12 5.05 -21.28
C ALA A 132 0.90 6.13 -20.88
N LEU A 133 0.62 6.87 -19.81
CA LEU A 133 1.55 7.86 -19.25
C LEU A 133 2.85 7.20 -18.79
N LEU A 134 2.75 6.14 -17.99
CA LEU A 134 3.91 5.45 -17.42
C LEU A 134 4.81 4.87 -18.53
N ALA A 135 4.20 4.29 -19.58
CA ALA A 135 4.93 3.82 -20.75
C ALA A 135 5.62 4.96 -21.51
N ALA A 136 4.91 6.09 -21.72
CA ALA A 136 5.46 7.24 -22.43
C ALA A 136 6.60 7.94 -21.66
N GLN A 137 6.53 7.94 -20.33
CA GLN A 137 7.50 8.61 -19.44
C GLN A 137 8.48 7.65 -18.77
N GLU A 138 8.62 6.43 -19.29
CA GLU A 138 9.49 5.41 -18.71
C GLU A 138 10.94 5.91 -18.57
N GLU A 139 11.47 6.61 -19.59
CA GLU A 139 12.83 7.17 -19.58
C GLU A 139 13.04 8.25 -18.51
N ALA A 140 11.98 8.94 -18.07
CA ALA A 140 12.04 9.91 -16.98
C ALA A 140 11.91 9.22 -15.61
N ILE A 141 11.04 8.20 -15.51
CA ILE A 141 10.67 7.54 -14.25
C ILE A 141 11.71 6.48 -13.84
N ARG A 142 12.13 5.62 -14.79
CA ARG A 142 13.00 4.46 -14.52
C ARG A 142 14.34 4.85 -13.88
N PRO A 143 15.06 5.91 -14.31
CA PRO A 143 16.31 6.29 -13.65
C PRO A 143 16.14 6.67 -12.18
N VAL A 144 15.01 7.28 -11.82
CA VAL A 144 14.67 7.62 -10.44
C VAL A 144 14.36 6.36 -9.63
N MET A 145 13.57 5.45 -10.20
CA MET A 145 13.29 4.14 -9.59
C MET A 145 14.57 3.36 -9.30
N VAL A 146 15.50 3.28 -10.28
CA VAL A 146 16.79 2.61 -10.11
C VAL A 146 17.63 3.26 -9.02
N ARG A 147 17.71 4.60 -9.02
CA ARG A 147 18.47 5.34 -8.00
C ARG A 147 17.93 5.11 -6.59
N LEU A 148 16.60 5.04 -6.46
CA LEU A 148 15.94 4.82 -5.18
C LEU A 148 15.79 3.34 -4.83
N ASP A 149 16.15 2.39 -5.69
CA ASP A 149 15.86 0.96 -5.48
C ASP A 149 14.35 0.70 -5.25
N ALA A 150 13.51 1.33 -6.08
CA ALA A 150 12.07 1.17 -6.06
C ALA A 150 11.60 0.27 -7.21
N SER A 151 10.67 -0.65 -6.93
CA SER A 151 10.07 -1.54 -7.93
C SER A 151 8.68 -1.08 -8.41
N THR A 152 8.07 -0.12 -7.70
CA THR A 152 6.74 0.41 -7.97
C THR A 152 6.69 1.91 -7.67
N VAL A 153 5.64 2.57 -8.14
CA VAL A 153 5.34 3.98 -7.89
C VAL A 153 3.92 4.10 -7.33
N ASP A 154 3.64 5.17 -6.59
CA ASP A 154 2.26 5.57 -6.31
C ASP A 154 1.84 6.64 -7.32
N VAL A 155 0.61 6.53 -7.83
CA VAL A 155 0.03 7.44 -8.82
C VAL A 155 -1.10 8.22 -8.17
N MET A 156 -1.11 9.53 -8.36
CA MET A 156 -2.26 10.38 -8.08
C MET A 156 -2.61 11.17 -9.34
N LEU A 157 -3.88 11.17 -9.72
CA LEU A 157 -4.44 11.96 -10.80
C LEU A 157 -5.55 12.83 -10.23
N ALA A 158 -5.38 14.14 -10.35
CA ALA A 158 -6.38 15.14 -9.99
C ALA A 158 -6.10 16.42 -10.77
N GLU A 159 -7.14 17.20 -11.06
CA GLU A 159 -6.99 18.55 -11.65
C GLU A 159 -6.15 18.58 -12.95
N GLY A 160 -6.24 17.52 -13.76
CA GLY A 160 -5.48 17.39 -15.01
C GLY A 160 -3.98 17.15 -14.84
N VAL A 161 -3.53 16.78 -13.63
CA VAL A 161 -2.12 16.52 -13.32
C VAL A 161 -1.95 15.11 -12.77
N TYR A 162 -0.98 14.39 -13.33
CA TYR A 162 -0.43 13.19 -12.74
C TYR A 162 0.71 13.55 -11.80
N THR A 163 0.64 13.04 -10.57
CA THR A 163 1.72 13.07 -9.58
C THR A 163 2.18 11.64 -9.35
N ILE A 164 3.42 11.35 -9.75
CA ILE A 164 4.07 10.05 -9.58
C ILE A 164 5.02 10.15 -8.38
N THR A 165 4.72 9.41 -7.32
CA THR A 165 5.56 9.33 -6.13
C THR A 165 6.37 8.05 -6.16
N ILE A 166 7.69 8.18 -6.17
CA ILE A 166 8.63 7.06 -6.14
C ILE A 166 9.20 7.02 -4.72
N ARG A 167 8.89 5.95 -3.98
CA ARG A 167 9.26 5.83 -2.57
C ARG A 167 9.94 4.49 -2.30
N SER A 168 11.02 4.55 -1.53
CA SER A 168 11.69 3.39 -0.98
C SER A 168 12.32 3.73 0.38
N ASN A 169 13.13 2.81 0.92
CA ASN A 169 13.96 3.08 2.08
C ASN A 169 15.09 4.09 1.80
N ALA A 170 15.47 4.27 0.53
CA ALA A 170 16.53 5.20 0.12
C ALA A 170 16.04 6.66 0.02
N GLY A 171 14.74 6.88 -0.13
CA GLY A 171 14.18 8.22 -0.21
C GLY A 171 12.81 8.28 -0.86
N VAL A 172 12.37 9.51 -1.13
CA VAL A 172 11.14 9.83 -1.83
C VAL A 172 11.45 10.86 -2.90
N GLU A 173 10.93 10.65 -4.10
CA GLU A 173 10.94 11.63 -5.18
C GLU A 173 9.56 11.72 -5.82
N VAL A 174 9.22 12.91 -6.30
CA VAL A 174 7.91 13.21 -6.90
C VAL A 174 8.16 13.77 -8.29
N LEU A 175 7.51 13.18 -9.29
CA LEU A 175 7.50 13.64 -10.66
C LEU A 175 6.07 14.04 -11.04
N THR A 176 5.91 15.15 -11.72
CA THR A 176 4.61 15.67 -12.14
C THR A 176 4.51 15.75 -13.65
N PHE A 177 3.36 15.35 -14.20
CA PHE A 177 3.10 15.34 -15.63
C PHE A 177 1.72 15.87 -15.92
N ARG A 178 1.55 16.55 -17.07
CA ARG A 178 0.23 16.94 -17.54
C ARG A 178 -0.54 15.70 -17.99
N ALA A 179 -1.82 15.61 -17.64
CA ALA A 179 -2.64 14.45 -17.97
C ALA A 179 -3.05 14.41 -19.46
N ASP A 180 -3.16 15.56 -20.11
CA ASP A 180 -3.59 15.67 -21.52
C ASP A 180 -2.54 15.14 -22.52
N ASN A 181 -1.25 15.39 -22.26
CA ASN A 181 -0.17 15.07 -23.20
C ASN A 181 1.02 14.33 -22.57
N GLY A 182 1.04 14.16 -21.25
CA GLY A 182 2.12 13.49 -20.53
C GLY A 182 3.40 14.28 -20.38
N GLU A 183 3.45 15.56 -20.79
CA GLU A 183 4.65 16.39 -20.65
C GLU A 183 4.97 16.62 -19.17
N ALA A 184 6.26 16.57 -18.83
CA ALA A 184 6.73 16.84 -17.48
C ALA A 184 6.46 18.31 -17.08
N ILE A 185 5.99 18.50 -15.85
CA ILE A 185 5.82 19.80 -15.21
C ILE A 185 7.04 20.01 -14.32
N VAL A 186 7.84 21.03 -14.65
CA VAL A 186 9.10 21.41 -13.97
C VAL A 186 8.96 22.72 -13.20
#